data_AF-A0A1F5SPJ8-F1
#
_entry.id   AF-A0A1F5SPJ8-F1
#
_cell.length_a   1.000
_cell.length_b   1.000
_cell.length_c   1.000
_cell.angle_alpha   90.00
_cell.angle_beta   90.00
_cell.angle_gamma   90.00
#
_symmetry.space_group_name_H-M   'P 1'
#
loop_
_entity.id
_entity.type
_entity.pdbx_description
1 polymer ?
#
loop_
_entity_poly.entity_id
_entity_poly.type
_entity_poly.pdbx_seq_one_letter_code
_entity_poly.pdbx_strand_id
1 'polypeptide(L)'
;MPQKPNNDLLTFLQASGALTSAQADAVTKQLAQTPDKSVEDVLIEEKIVNSEQLTEARAKARGVSYASLLDQEIPKDALNTITAAVAKNYQVICFSRAGRRIDVGVLDMGNLKALEAINFLAKEEGLSVRYFLISKDSFQKALRQYETISEEVKVALEAQKQESEESSESKQAGNKTEEITKAAPISKIVSVILRHAVEGKASDIHIEPFKQASRVRYRIDGILHTSLTLPLSVHDSIVARVKVLANLKLDETRTPQDGRIRLSFGEKRIDFRVSVLPLIDSEKVVMRILDVSSGAPKLADLGFDGRNLKIIEQNIKRTDGIFLVTGPTGSGKSTTLFSILNILVSEGVNISTLEDPVEYFLEGANQSQIRTEVGFTFATGLRALLRQDPDIIMVGEIRDNETAELAIHAALTGHMVLSTLHTNDALGAIPRLLDMKVEPFLLSSTLNGVLAQRLVRRICPHCKTEEVIDEETRQDVVNEVKKIYDFVSDETKKLFDSTVLSDGEKNRRFYAGKGCARCGDTGYQGRVSISEMLDVNDEVRELIAGKKDIHYDAELLKKQKFITVKQDGIIRALQGVTSFEEVLRVMSD
;
A
#
# COMPACT_ATOMS: atom_id res chain seq x y z
N MET A 1 -18.61 54.03 -13.13
CA MET A 1 -19.93 53.94 -13.79
C MET A 1 -20.48 52.53 -13.58
N PRO A 2 -21.48 52.28 -12.73
CA PRO A 2 -21.96 50.93 -12.46
C PRO A 2 -23.43 50.78 -12.85
N GLN A 3 -23.72 50.41 -14.10
CA GLN A 3 -25.00 49.83 -14.55
C GLN A 3 -24.76 49.15 -15.91
N LYS A 4 -24.79 47.81 -16.00
CA LYS A 4 -24.97 46.98 -17.24
C LYS A 4 -24.69 45.45 -17.13
N PRO A 5 -25.06 44.70 -16.06
CA PRO A 5 -25.23 43.23 -16.22
C PRO A 5 -26.70 42.77 -16.26
N ASN A 6 -27.66 43.59 -15.82
CA ASN A 6 -29.06 43.16 -15.67
C ASN A 6 -29.89 43.17 -16.96
N ASN A 7 -29.58 44.05 -17.92
CA ASN A 7 -30.32 44.12 -19.18
C ASN A 7 -30.07 42.91 -20.09
N ASP A 8 -28.86 42.35 -20.03
CA ASP A 8 -28.48 41.23 -20.90
C ASP A 8 -29.23 39.96 -20.49
N LEU A 9 -29.35 39.67 -19.18
CA LEU A 9 -30.04 38.48 -18.68
C LEU A 9 -31.54 38.48 -19.04
N LEU A 10 -32.24 39.61 -18.87
CA LEU A 10 -33.66 39.74 -19.24
C LEU A 10 -33.85 39.62 -20.76
N THR A 11 -32.94 40.19 -21.55
CA THR A 11 -32.98 40.10 -23.02
C THR A 11 -32.80 38.64 -23.49
N PHE A 12 -31.90 37.87 -22.86
CA PHE A 12 -31.71 36.45 -23.19
C PHE A 12 -32.89 35.57 -22.74
N LEU A 13 -33.52 35.88 -21.62
CA LEU A 13 -34.72 35.18 -21.15
C LEU A 13 -35.94 35.47 -22.05
N GLN A 14 -36.05 36.68 -22.60
CA GLN A 14 -37.05 37.00 -23.62
C GLN A 14 -36.77 36.28 -24.95
N ALA A 15 -35.51 36.28 -25.41
CA ALA A 15 -35.13 35.63 -26.67
C ALA A 15 -35.29 34.10 -26.64
N SER A 16 -35.20 33.47 -25.47
CA SER A 16 -35.43 32.04 -25.27
C SER A 16 -36.91 31.67 -25.08
N GLY A 17 -37.82 32.66 -25.06
CA GLY A 17 -39.24 32.44 -24.81
C GLY A 17 -39.59 32.09 -23.35
N ALA A 18 -38.60 32.12 -22.45
CA ALA A 18 -38.80 31.87 -21.02
C ALA A 18 -39.52 33.03 -20.32
N LEU A 19 -39.62 34.20 -20.98
CA LEU A 19 -40.15 35.41 -20.39
C LEU A 19 -40.86 36.28 -21.44
N THR A 20 -42.11 36.67 -21.18
CA THR A 20 -42.85 37.59 -22.06
C THR A 20 -42.41 39.04 -21.86
N SER A 21 -42.62 39.91 -22.86
CA SER A 21 -42.32 41.36 -22.72
C SER A 21 -43.03 41.98 -21.51
N ALA A 22 -44.26 41.58 -21.23
CA ALA A 22 -45.02 42.04 -20.06
C ALA A 22 -44.39 41.59 -18.73
N GLN A 23 -43.85 40.36 -18.66
CA GLN A 23 -43.15 39.86 -17.48
C GLN A 23 -41.79 40.55 -17.28
N ALA A 24 -41.06 40.91 -18.35
CA ALA A 24 -39.82 41.67 -18.23
C ALA A 24 -40.04 43.05 -17.65
N ASP A 25 -41.08 43.72 -18.14
CA ASP A 25 -41.46 45.05 -17.67
C ASP A 25 -41.91 45.01 -16.20
N ALA A 26 -42.61 43.94 -15.80
CA ALA A 26 -43.00 43.70 -14.40
C ALA A 26 -41.77 43.50 -13.50
N VAL A 27 -40.83 42.62 -13.88
CA VAL A 27 -39.58 42.37 -13.14
C VAL A 27 -38.74 43.66 -13.03
N THR A 28 -38.65 44.43 -14.11
CA THR A 28 -37.90 45.71 -14.14
C THR A 28 -38.52 46.75 -13.23
N LYS A 29 -39.86 46.84 -13.19
CA LYS A 29 -40.59 47.74 -12.27
C LYS A 29 -40.42 47.33 -10.81
N GLN A 30 -40.43 46.02 -10.53
CA GLN A 30 -40.27 45.49 -9.17
C GLN A 30 -38.84 45.72 -8.66
N LEU A 31 -37.82 45.51 -9.49
CA LEU A 31 -36.43 45.85 -9.17
C LEU A 31 -36.21 47.32 -8.84
N ALA A 32 -36.96 48.23 -9.50
CA ALA A 32 -36.93 49.66 -9.17
C ALA A 32 -37.57 49.98 -7.80
N GLN A 33 -38.40 49.08 -7.26
CA GLN A 33 -39.07 49.22 -5.96
C GLN A 33 -38.37 48.45 -4.83
N THR A 34 -37.55 47.45 -5.17
CA THR A 34 -36.74 46.66 -4.22
C THR A 34 -35.25 46.69 -4.59
N PRO A 35 -34.52 47.75 -4.22
CA PRO A 35 -33.13 47.95 -4.64
C PRO A 35 -32.14 46.91 -4.08
N ASP A 36 -32.51 46.18 -3.03
CA ASP A 36 -31.68 45.15 -2.40
C ASP A 36 -31.80 43.75 -3.05
N LYS A 37 -32.75 43.56 -3.98
CA LYS A 37 -32.97 42.27 -4.64
C LYS A 37 -32.30 42.23 -6.02
N SER A 38 -31.67 41.11 -6.33
CA SER A 38 -31.15 40.87 -7.68
C SER A 38 -32.28 40.54 -8.66
N VAL A 39 -32.03 40.69 -9.96
CA VAL A 39 -32.97 40.27 -11.03
C VAL A 39 -33.34 38.79 -10.85
N GLU A 40 -32.37 38.00 -10.41
CA GLU A 40 -32.50 36.56 -10.27
C GLU A 40 -33.37 36.18 -9.08
N ASP A 41 -33.31 36.93 -7.98
CA ASP A 41 -34.17 36.73 -6.81
C ASP A 41 -35.63 36.96 -7.18
N VAL A 42 -35.91 38.04 -7.91
CA VAL A 42 -37.28 38.38 -8.37
C VAL A 42 -37.81 37.31 -9.35
N LEU A 43 -36.96 36.84 -10.28
CA LEU A 43 -37.34 35.84 -11.27
C LEU A 43 -37.64 34.45 -10.66
N ILE A 44 -36.91 34.06 -9.61
CA ILE A 44 -37.12 32.80 -8.88
C ILE A 44 -38.31 32.88 -7.93
N GLU A 45 -38.44 33.97 -7.15
CA GLU A 45 -39.53 34.15 -6.17
C GLU A 45 -40.92 34.14 -6.84
N GLU A 46 -41.04 34.82 -7.98
CA GLU A 46 -42.28 34.87 -8.77
C GLU A 46 -42.51 33.61 -9.61
N LYS A 47 -41.61 32.61 -9.53
CA LYS A 47 -41.64 31.35 -10.29
C LYS A 47 -41.78 31.54 -11.81
N ILE A 48 -41.23 32.64 -12.33
CA ILE A 48 -41.33 33.00 -13.74
C ILE A 48 -40.41 32.11 -14.58
N VAL A 49 -39.25 31.72 -14.04
CA VAL A 49 -38.26 30.86 -14.72
C VAL A 49 -37.79 29.76 -13.77
N ASN A 50 -37.50 28.58 -14.32
CA ASN A 50 -36.93 27.47 -13.55
C ASN A 50 -35.38 27.56 -13.45
N SER A 51 -34.78 26.75 -12.57
CA SER A 51 -33.33 26.81 -12.30
C SER A 51 -32.48 26.55 -13.55
N GLU A 52 -32.92 25.67 -14.45
CA GLU A 52 -32.21 25.35 -15.69
C GLU A 52 -32.24 26.51 -16.69
N GLN A 53 -33.41 27.09 -16.93
CA GLN A 53 -33.58 28.24 -17.84
C GLN A 53 -32.75 29.44 -17.38
N LEU A 54 -32.72 29.69 -16.08
CA LEU A 54 -31.91 30.76 -15.50
C LEU A 54 -30.41 30.49 -15.65
N THR A 55 -29.97 29.27 -15.39
CA THR A 55 -28.55 28.91 -15.56
C THR A 55 -28.12 28.92 -17.02
N GLU A 56 -28.96 28.48 -17.96
CA GLU A 56 -28.68 28.56 -19.39
C GLU A 56 -28.54 30.03 -19.84
N ALA A 57 -29.46 30.90 -19.40
CA ALA A 57 -29.39 32.33 -19.71
C ALA A 57 -28.12 32.99 -19.12
N ARG A 58 -27.72 32.61 -17.89
CA ARG A 58 -26.45 33.05 -17.27
C ARG A 58 -25.24 32.59 -18.08
N ALA A 59 -25.25 31.35 -18.54
CA ALA A 59 -24.15 30.80 -19.32
C ALA A 59 -23.98 31.58 -20.64
N LYS A 60 -25.09 31.86 -21.34
CA LYS A 60 -25.11 32.67 -22.57
C LYS A 60 -24.63 34.10 -22.31
N ALA A 61 -25.13 34.76 -21.26
CA ALA A 61 -24.72 36.12 -20.91
C ALA A 61 -23.22 36.24 -20.58
N ARG A 62 -22.61 35.17 -20.07
CA ARG A 62 -21.18 35.11 -19.72
C ARG A 62 -20.31 34.47 -20.81
N GLY A 63 -20.89 34.04 -21.93
CA GLY A 63 -20.16 33.37 -23.01
C GLY A 63 -19.55 32.03 -22.62
N VAL A 64 -20.13 31.32 -21.64
CA VAL A 64 -19.65 29.99 -21.18
C VAL A 64 -20.59 28.88 -21.65
N SER A 65 -20.07 27.65 -21.72
CA SER A 65 -20.87 26.47 -22.08
C SER A 65 -21.83 26.08 -20.96
N TYR A 66 -23.02 25.58 -21.31
CA TYR A 66 -24.04 25.11 -20.37
C TYR A 66 -24.33 23.62 -20.60
N ALA A 67 -24.64 22.89 -19.54
CA ALA A 67 -25.12 21.51 -19.61
C ALA A 67 -26.26 21.28 -18.60
N SER A 68 -27.28 20.55 -19.00
CA SER A 68 -28.31 20.04 -18.07
C SER A 68 -28.02 18.59 -17.73
N LEU A 69 -27.98 18.28 -16.44
CA LEU A 69 -27.75 16.92 -15.92
C LEU A 69 -29.00 16.33 -15.29
N LEU A 70 -30.17 16.95 -15.49
CA LEU A 70 -31.39 16.46 -14.90
C LEU A 70 -31.71 15.05 -15.43
N ASP A 71 -31.77 14.82 -16.73
CA ASP A 71 -32.19 13.53 -17.28
C ASP A 71 -31.04 12.68 -17.83
N GLN A 72 -29.82 12.95 -17.34
CA GLN A 72 -28.61 12.27 -17.78
C GLN A 72 -28.16 11.20 -16.78
N GLU A 73 -28.03 9.97 -17.24
CA GLU A 73 -27.32 8.91 -16.53
C GLU A 73 -25.83 9.05 -16.82
N ILE A 74 -25.02 9.26 -15.78
CA ILE A 74 -23.60 9.56 -15.92
C ILE A 74 -22.81 8.24 -15.99
N PRO A 75 -21.97 8.04 -17.03
CA PRO A 75 -21.10 6.88 -17.13
C PRO A 75 -20.20 6.71 -15.90
N LYS A 76 -20.02 5.46 -15.43
CA LYS A 76 -19.24 5.15 -14.22
C LYS A 76 -17.78 5.59 -14.31
N ASP A 77 -17.18 5.53 -15.50
CA ASP A 77 -15.82 6.02 -15.76
C ASP A 77 -15.70 7.54 -15.61
N ALA A 78 -16.76 8.29 -15.93
CA ALA A 78 -16.83 9.73 -15.65
C ALA A 78 -16.93 10.00 -14.14
N LEU A 79 -17.84 9.32 -13.43
CA LEU A 79 -17.99 9.44 -11.97
C LEU A 79 -16.69 9.08 -11.23
N ASN A 80 -16.00 8.02 -11.64
CA ASN A 80 -14.75 7.59 -11.01
C ASN A 80 -13.58 8.56 -11.25
N THR A 81 -13.70 9.51 -12.19
CA THR A 81 -12.64 10.48 -12.49
C THR A 81 -12.52 11.57 -11.41
N ILE A 82 -13.64 12.01 -10.82
CA ILE A 82 -13.65 13.00 -9.74
C ILE A 82 -14.38 12.39 -8.56
N THR A 83 -13.72 12.16 -7.43
CA THR A 83 -14.37 11.50 -6.27
C THR A 83 -15.56 12.29 -5.72
N ALA A 84 -16.50 11.59 -5.07
CA ALA A 84 -17.69 12.21 -4.46
C ALA A 84 -17.34 13.33 -3.46
N ALA A 85 -16.24 13.19 -2.71
CA ALA A 85 -15.77 14.19 -1.77
C ALA A 85 -15.29 15.46 -2.48
N VAL A 86 -14.51 15.32 -3.56
CA VAL A 86 -14.05 16.45 -4.38
C VAL A 86 -15.23 17.12 -5.08
N ALA A 87 -16.12 16.31 -5.67
CA ALA A 87 -17.34 16.78 -6.31
C ALA A 87 -18.21 17.62 -5.36
N LYS A 88 -18.40 17.16 -4.12
CA LYS A 88 -19.17 17.86 -3.08
C LYS A 88 -18.46 19.12 -2.56
N ASN A 89 -17.16 19.03 -2.27
CA ASN A 89 -16.39 20.13 -1.68
C ASN A 89 -16.20 21.30 -2.64
N TYR A 90 -15.93 21.00 -3.92
CA TYR A 90 -15.71 22.01 -4.95
C TYR A 90 -16.96 22.32 -5.78
N GLN A 91 -18.08 21.65 -5.52
CA GLN A 91 -19.35 21.81 -6.23
C GLN A 91 -19.21 21.60 -7.74
N VAL A 92 -18.57 20.49 -8.12
CA VAL A 92 -18.28 20.11 -9.49
C VAL A 92 -18.72 18.67 -9.76
N ILE A 93 -19.01 18.31 -11.02
CA ILE A 93 -19.42 16.96 -11.44
C ILE A 93 -18.72 16.62 -12.75
N CYS A 94 -17.99 15.49 -12.80
CA CYS A 94 -17.56 14.93 -14.09
C CYS A 94 -18.72 14.13 -14.68
N PHE A 95 -19.29 14.59 -15.79
CA PHE A 95 -20.49 13.96 -16.37
C PHE A 95 -20.22 13.23 -17.70
N SER A 96 -19.01 13.35 -18.25
CA SER A 96 -18.61 12.66 -19.47
C SER A 96 -17.09 12.51 -19.54
N ARG A 97 -16.62 11.34 -20.00
CA ARG A 97 -15.22 11.04 -20.29
C ARG A 97 -15.11 10.40 -21.68
N ALA A 98 -14.33 11.00 -22.57
CA ALA A 98 -14.06 10.51 -23.91
C ALA A 98 -12.54 10.45 -24.13
N GLY A 99 -11.95 9.28 -23.90
CA GLY A 99 -10.51 9.08 -23.97
C GLY A 99 -9.75 9.95 -22.97
N ARG A 100 -9.00 10.94 -23.48
CA ARG A 100 -8.23 11.91 -22.67
C ARG A 100 -8.96 13.24 -22.44
N ARG A 101 -10.26 13.33 -22.74
CA ARG A 101 -11.05 14.54 -22.49
C ARG A 101 -12.16 14.26 -21.50
N ILE A 102 -12.36 15.17 -20.56
CA ILE A 102 -13.45 15.13 -19.59
C ILE A 102 -14.28 16.40 -19.64
N ASP A 103 -15.59 16.24 -19.44
CA ASP A 103 -16.53 17.34 -19.35
C ASP A 103 -17.01 17.47 -17.91
N VAL A 104 -16.77 18.64 -17.33
CA VAL A 104 -16.99 18.92 -15.92
C VAL A 104 -18.00 20.05 -15.75
N GLY A 105 -19.10 19.73 -15.09
CA GLY A 105 -20.12 20.70 -14.68
C GLY A 105 -19.70 21.41 -13.40
N VAL A 106 -19.85 22.73 -13.34
CA VAL A 106 -19.57 23.57 -12.16
C VAL A 106 -20.75 24.48 -11.85
N LEU A 107 -21.00 24.74 -10.55
CA LEU A 107 -22.04 25.69 -10.13
C LEU A 107 -21.63 27.15 -10.33
N ASP A 108 -20.34 27.44 -10.22
CA ASP A 108 -19.80 28.79 -10.39
C ASP A 108 -18.45 28.79 -11.13
N MET A 109 -18.45 29.38 -12.32
CA MET A 109 -17.26 29.59 -13.14
C MET A 109 -16.29 30.62 -12.55
N GLY A 110 -16.72 31.43 -11.57
CA GLY A 110 -15.87 32.36 -10.84
C GLY A 110 -15.04 31.71 -9.73
N ASN A 111 -15.32 30.45 -9.39
CA ASN A 111 -14.61 29.73 -8.34
C ASN A 111 -13.26 29.19 -8.86
N LEU A 112 -12.26 30.09 -8.91
CA LEU A 112 -10.90 29.76 -9.38
C LEU A 112 -10.29 28.58 -8.63
N LYS A 113 -10.56 28.45 -7.32
CA LYS A 113 -10.07 27.33 -6.49
C LYS A 113 -10.61 25.98 -6.97
N ALA A 114 -11.88 25.93 -7.36
CA ALA A 114 -12.49 24.71 -7.90
C ALA A 114 -11.89 24.35 -9.27
N LEU A 115 -11.71 25.33 -10.16
CA LEU A 115 -11.12 25.11 -11.47
C LEU A 115 -9.65 24.67 -11.39
N GLU A 116 -8.86 25.29 -10.51
CA GLU A 116 -7.47 24.90 -10.26
C GLU A 116 -7.36 23.48 -9.71
N ALA A 117 -8.21 23.12 -8.74
CA ALA A 117 -8.24 21.77 -8.17
C ALA A 117 -8.55 20.71 -9.23
N ILE A 118 -9.53 20.95 -10.11
CA ILE A 118 -9.88 20.02 -11.18
C ILE A 118 -8.81 19.96 -12.27
N ASN A 119 -8.21 21.09 -12.65
CA ASN A 119 -7.10 21.10 -13.61
C ASN A 119 -5.87 20.37 -13.06
N PHE A 120 -5.58 20.48 -11.76
CA PHE A 120 -4.50 19.75 -11.11
C PHE A 120 -4.73 18.23 -11.20
N LEU A 121 -5.92 17.77 -10.80
CA LEU A 121 -6.30 16.34 -10.87
C LEU A 121 -6.26 15.81 -12.31
N ALA A 122 -6.83 16.56 -13.26
CA ALA A 122 -6.84 16.16 -14.66
C ALA A 122 -5.42 16.05 -15.25
N LYS A 123 -4.51 16.93 -14.85
CA LYS A 123 -3.11 16.91 -15.31
C LYS A 123 -2.36 15.66 -14.85
N GLU A 124 -2.64 15.13 -13.65
CA GLU A 124 -2.04 13.89 -13.15
C GLU A 124 -2.44 12.66 -13.99
N GLU A 125 -3.67 12.63 -14.48
CA GLU A 125 -4.18 11.56 -15.34
C GLU A 125 -3.92 11.80 -16.85
N GLY A 126 -3.25 12.91 -17.22
CA GLY A 126 -3.04 13.27 -18.62
C GLY A 126 -4.32 13.62 -19.36
N LEU A 127 -5.32 14.16 -18.65
CA LEU A 127 -6.64 14.55 -19.16
C LEU A 127 -6.72 16.04 -19.49
N SER A 128 -7.59 16.36 -20.45
CA SER A 128 -7.98 17.70 -20.83
C SER A 128 -9.41 17.99 -20.33
N VAL A 129 -9.63 19.17 -19.76
CA VAL A 129 -10.90 19.52 -19.11
C VAL A 129 -11.69 20.53 -19.94
N ARG A 130 -13.00 20.30 -20.10
CA ARG A 130 -13.95 21.32 -20.56
C ARG A 130 -14.96 21.60 -19.46
N TYR A 131 -15.16 22.88 -19.16
CA TYR A 131 -16.08 23.30 -18.12
C TYR A 131 -17.44 23.70 -18.68
N PHE A 132 -18.50 23.29 -17.98
CA PHE A 132 -19.89 23.62 -18.28
C PHE A 132 -20.54 24.19 -17.03
N LEU A 133 -21.31 25.27 -17.17
CA LEU A 133 -22.13 25.79 -16.08
C LEU A 133 -23.35 24.87 -15.93
N ILE A 134 -23.59 24.38 -14.72
CA ILE A 134 -24.75 23.50 -14.41
C ILE A 134 -25.61 24.15 -13.33
N SER A 135 -26.91 23.82 -13.31
CA SER A 135 -27.81 24.33 -12.28
C SER A 135 -27.58 23.62 -10.93
N LYS A 136 -28.09 24.21 -9.86
CA LYS A 136 -28.08 23.60 -8.52
C LYS A 136 -28.87 22.28 -8.51
N ASP A 137 -29.95 22.20 -9.26
CA ASP A 137 -30.80 21.00 -9.35
C ASP A 137 -30.09 19.88 -10.12
N SER A 138 -29.45 20.23 -11.24
CA SER A 138 -28.56 19.34 -12.01
C SER A 138 -27.42 18.79 -11.14
N PHE A 139 -26.76 19.66 -10.36
CA PHE A 139 -25.70 19.25 -9.44
C PHE A 139 -26.21 18.27 -8.38
N GLN A 140 -27.35 18.57 -7.74
CA GLN A 140 -27.92 17.69 -6.70
C GLN A 140 -28.34 16.32 -7.26
N LYS A 141 -28.95 16.29 -8.46
CA LYS A 141 -29.36 15.03 -9.10
C LYS A 141 -28.16 14.18 -9.51
N ALA A 142 -27.14 14.81 -10.12
CA ALA A 142 -25.90 14.12 -10.49
C ALA A 142 -25.09 13.65 -9.27
N LEU A 143 -25.07 14.42 -8.18
CA LEU A 143 -24.35 14.03 -6.96
C LEU A 143 -24.90 12.75 -6.32
N ARG A 144 -26.20 12.45 -6.48
CA ARG A 144 -26.78 11.19 -5.98
C ARG A 144 -26.21 9.98 -6.71
N GLN A 145 -25.86 10.11 -7.99
CA GLN A 145 -25.29 9.02 -8.79
C GLN A 145 -23.87 8.64 -8.32
N TYR A 146 -23.21 9.46 -7.51
CA TYR A 146 -21.95 9.11 -6.83
C TYR A 146 -22.12 8.11 -5.67
N GLU A 147 -23.33 7.95 -5.14
CA GLU A 147 -23.60 7.18 -3.91
C GLU A 147 -23.87 5.69 -4.17
N THR A 148 -23.24 5.09 -5.19
CA THR A 148 -23.48 3.69 -5.62
C THR A 148 -23.26 2.66 -4.51
N ILE A 149 -22.26 2.88 -3.63
CA ILE A 149 -22.03 1.98 -2.48
C ILE A 149 -23.21 2.01 -1.50
N SER A 150 -23.72 3.21 -1.21
CA SER A 150 -24.86 3.40 -0.32
C SER A 150 -26.13 2.80 -0.91
N GLU A 151 -26.32 2.86 -2.22
CA GLU A 151 -27.47 2.25 -2.90
C GLU A 151 -27.39 0.72 -2.92
N GLU A 152 -26.23 0.13 -3.28
CA GLU A 152 -26.04 -1.32 -3.25
C GLU A 152 -26.23 -1.91 -1.84
N VAL A 153 -25.75 -1.20 -0.82
CA VAL A 153 -25.94 -1.57 0.58
C VAL A 153 -27.38 -1.29 1.05
N LYS A 154 -28.03 -0.21 0.62
CA LYS A 154 -29.45 0.05 0.92
C LYS A 154 -30.35 -1.07 0.39
N VAL A 155 -30.13 -1.53 -0.85
CA VAL A 155 -30.86 -2.67 -1.42
C VAL A 155 -30.64 -3.95 -0.59
N ALA A 156 -29.42 -4.20 -0.13
CA ALA A 156 -29.15 -5.33 0.76
C ALA A 156 -29.81 -5.17 2.14
N LEU A 157 -29.84 -3.96 2.70
CA LEU A 157 -30.51 -3.67 3.96
C LEU A 157 -32.04 -3.77 3.86
N GLU A 158 -32.63 -3.38 2.73
CA GLU A 158 -34.06 -3.51 2.46
C GLU A 158 -34.47 -4.98 2.35
N ALA A 159 -33.68 -5.79 1.63
CA ALA A 159 -33.87 -7.24 1.58
C ALA A 159 -33.81 -7.88 2.98
N GLN A 160 -32.87 -7.44 3.83
CA GLN A 160 -32.78 -7.90 5.20
C GLN A 160 -34.02 -7.53 6.04
N LYS A 161 -34.55 -6.32 5.87
CA LYS A 161 -35.76 -5.87 6.57
C LYS A 161 -36.99 -6.70 6.18
N GLN A 162 -37.18 -6.94 4.88
CA GLN A 162 -38.27 -7.77 4.38
C GLN A 162 -38.20 -9.21 4.93
N GLU A 163 -37.02 -9.83 4.94
CA GLU A 163 -36.85 -11.17 5.54
C GLU A 163 -37.13 -11.18 7.06
N SER A 164 -36.82 -10.09 7.77
CA SER A 164 -37.10 -9.98 9.20
C SER A 164 -38.59 -9.77 9.53
N GLU A 165 -39.34 -9.13 8.62
CA GLU A 165 -40.79 -8.93 8.74
C GLU A 165 -41.56 -10.20 8.38
N GLU A 166 -41.19 -10.92 7.31
CA GLU A 166 -41.81 -12.21 6.93
C GLU A 166 -41.58 -13.31 7.98
N SER A 167 -40.40 -13.35 8.61
CA SER A 167 -40.10 -14.32 9.68
C SER A 167 -40.84 -14.04 11.00
N SER A 168 -41.45 -12.87 11.15
CA SER A 168 -42.23 -12.53 12.35
C SER A 168 -43.65 -13.10 12.33
N GLU A 169 -44.19 -13.45 11.15
CA GLU A 169 -45.54 -14.02 10.99
C GLU A 169 -45.61 -15.56 11.07
N SER A 170 -44.49 -16.27 10.93
CA SER A 170 -44.43 -17.74 10.95
C SER A 170 -43.74 -18.29 12.20
N LYS A 171 -44.30 -18.05 13.39
CA LYS A 171 -43.88 -18.73 14.62
C LYS A 171 -44.52 -20.11 14.75
N GLN A 172 -44.07 -21.08 13.96
CA GLN A 172 -44.11 -22.50 14.37
C GLN A 172 -43.22 -23.40 13.48
N ALA A 173 -42.30 -24.09 14.16
CA ALA A 173 -41.48 -25.25 13.74
C ALA A 173 -40.19 -25.01 12.91
N GLY A 174 -39.03 -25.32 13.51
CA GLY A 174 -37.88 -25.88 12.79
C GLY A 174 -36.57 -25.06 12.78
N ASN A 175 -35.75 -25.26 13.81
CA ASN A 175 -34.57 -24.48 14.19
C ASN A 175 -33.28 -24.67 13.32
N LYS A 176 -33.37 -24.77 11.98
CA LYS A 176 -32.16 -24.84 11.12
C LYS A 176 -32.23 -24.05 9.80
N THR A 177 -33.40 -23.55 9.41
CA THR A 177 -33.58 -22.82 8.15
C THR A 177 -33.51 -21.29 8.33
N GLU A 178 -33.68 -20.78 9.56
CA GLU A 178 -33.67 -19.34 9.88
C GLU A 178 -32.28 -18.68 9.86
N GLU A 179 -31.19 -19.43 10.10
CA GLU A 179 -29.82 -18.88 10.02
C GLU A 179 -29.36 -18.69 8.58
N ILE A 180 -29.88 -19.49 7.64
CA ILE A 180 -29.48 -19.48 6.23
C ILE A 180 -30.09 -18.28 5.48
N THR A 181 -31.28 -17.82 5.86
CA THR A 181 -31.98 -16.69 5.23
C THR A 181 -31.33 -15.35 5.59
N LYS A 182 -31.10 -15.05 6.88
CA LYS A 182 -30.45 -13.80 7.33
C LYS A 182 -29.00 -13.63 6.87
N ALA A 183 -28.33 -14.72 6.46
CA ALA A 183 -26.93 -14.70 6.07
C ALA A 183 -26.68 -14.07 4.69
N ALA A 184 -27.64 -14.15 3.76
CA ALA A 184 -27.44 -13.72 2.38
C ALA A 184 -27.32 -12.18 2.22
N PRO A 185 -28.19 -11.36 2.84
CA PRO A 185 -28.07 -9.89 2.76
C PRO A 185 -26.80 -9.37 3.43
N ILE A 186 -26.46 -9.91 4.61
CA ILE A 186 -25.25 -9.52 5.35
C ILE A 186 -23.98 -9.90 4.58
N SER A 187 -23.95 -11.07 3.95
CA SER A 187 -22.84 -11.49 3.09
C SER A 187 -22.61 -10.49 1.96
N LYS A 188 -23.69 -10.00 1.33
CA LYS A 188 -23.61 -8.99 0.27
C LYS A 188 -23.04 -7.68 0.79
N ILE A 189 -23.48 -7.20 1.97
CA ILE A 189 -22.95 -5.98 2.60
C ILE A 189 -21.44 -6.10 2.81
N VAL A 190 -20.97 -7.21 3.40
CA VAL A 190 -19.55 -7.44 3.63
C VAL A 190 -18.77 -7.51 2.31
N SER A 191 -19.29 -8.22 1.30
CA SER A 191 -18.66 -8.28 -0.03
C SER A 191 -18.53 -6.91 -0.69
N VAL A 192 -19.56 -6.06 -0.58
CA VAL A 192 -19.54 -4.68 -1.12
C VAL A 192 -18.49 -3.84 -0.37
N ILE A 193 -18.43 -3.91 0.96
CA ILE A 193 -17.40 -3.22 1.76
C ILE A 193 -15.99 -3.62 1.30
N LEU A 194 -15.71 -4.92 1.20
CA LEU A 194 -14.39 -5.43 0.82
C LEU A 194 -14.01 -5.02 -0.62
N ARG A 195 -14.93 -5.18 -1.57
CA ARG A 195 -14.70 -4.84 -2.99
C ARG A 195 -14.40 -3.35 -3.16
N HIS A 196 -15.19 -2.46 -2.56
CA HIS A 196 -14.96 -1.02 -2.70
C HIS A 196 -13.68 -0.56 -2.01
N ALA A 197 -13.27 -1.19 -0.92
CA ALA A 197 -11.98 -0.88 -0.30
C ALA A 197 -10.81 -1.23 -1.23
N VAL A 198 -10.88 -2.36 -1.94
CA VAL A 198 -9.87 -2.78 -2.93
C VAL A 198 -9.88 -1.86 -4.16
N GLU A 199 -11.05 -1.60 -4.74
CA GLU A 199 -11.19 -0.69 -5.89
C GLU A 199 -10.73 0.74 -5.56
N GLY A 200 -11.02 1.20 -4.33
CA GLY A 200 -10.58 2.49 -3.79
C GLY A 200 -9.13 2.52 -3.31
N LYS A 201 -8.35 1.44 -3.52
CA LYS A 201 -6.93 1.31 -3.11
C LYS A 201 -6.69 1.64 -1.63
N ALA A 202 -7.60 1.24 -0.75
CA ALA A 202 -7.42 1.42 0.69
C ALA A 202 -6.31 0.52 1.24
N SER A 203 -5.55 1.00 2.22
CA SER A 203 -4.58 0.19 2.98
C SER A 203 -5.26 -0.60 4.11
N ASP A 204 -6.30 -0.03 4.72
CA ASP A 204 -7.01 -0.62 5.85
C ASP A 204 -8.51 -0.34 5.80
N ILE A 205 -9.32 -1.29 6.27
CA ILE A 205 -10.77 -1.18 6.47
C ILE A 205 -11.02 -1.19 7.97
N HIS A 206 -11.80 -0.23 8.45
CA HIS A 206 -12.25 -0.16 9.84
C HIS A 206 -13.77 -0.29 9.89
N ILE A 207 -14.28 -1.27 10.63
CA ILE A 207 -15.70 -1.43 10.93
C ILE A 207 -15.83 -1.30 12.44
N GLU A 208 -16.43 -0.20 12.91
CA GLU A 208 -16.52 0.11 14.33
C GLU A 208 -17.89 0.66 14.69
N PRO A 209 -18.41 0.32 15.88
CA PRO A 209 -19.63 0.92 16.38
C PRO A 209 -19.33 2.37 16.79
N PHE A 210 -20.22 3.29 16.42
CA PHE A 210 -20.11 4.71 16.72
C PHE A 210 -21.49 5.29 17.04
N LYS A 211 -21.71 5.61 18.31
CA LYS A 211 -23.01 6.09 18.83
C LYS A 211 -24.12 5.07 18.50
N GLN A 212 -25.07 5.43 17.64
CA GLN A 212 -26.21 4.59 17.24
C GLN A 212 -26.04 4.00 15.83
N ALA A 213 -24.80 3.91 15.32
CA ALA A 213 -24.52 3.39 13.99
C ALA A 213 -23.28 2.51 13.97
N SER A 214 -23.20 1.62 12.97
CA SER A 214 -21.98 0.94 12.57
C SER A 214 -21.29 1.77 11.50
N ARG A 215 -20.08 2.27 11.77
CA ARG A 215 -19.32 3.13 10.86
C ARG A 215 -18.24 2.33 10.14
N VAL A 216 -18.21 2.42 8.82
CA VAL A 216 -17.16 1.85 7.97
C VAL A 216 -16.26 2.96 7.45
N ARG A 217 -14.95 2.84 7.71
CA ARG A 217 -13.93 3.79 7.22
C ARG A 217 -12.85 3.07 6.44
N TYR A 218 -12.33 3.72 5.42
CA TYR A 218 -11.16 3.27 4.68
C TYR A 218 -9.97 4.17 4.98
N ARG A 219 -8.79 3.59 5.10
CA ARG A 219 -7.54 4.35 5.09
C ARG A 219 -7.03 4.40 3.64
N ILE A 220 -6.96 5.57 3.05
CA ILE A 220 -6.47 5.78 1.68
C ILE A 220 -5.32 6.78 1.78
N ASP A 221 -4.16 6.42 1.25
CA ASP A 221 -2.93 7.24 1.33
C ASP A 221 -2.61 7.71 2.76
N GLY A 222 -2.85 6.83 3.74
CA GLY A 222 -2.62 7.10 5.16
C GLY A 222 -3.75 7.85 5.89
N ILE A 223 -4.70 8.44 5.18
CA ILE A 223 -5.79 9.25 5.74
C ILE A 223 -7.07 8.42 5.89
N LEU A 224 -7.78 8.58 7.01
CA LEU A 224 -9.05 7.88 7.27
C LEU A 224 -10.24 8.64 6.67
N HIS A 225 -11.02 7.95 5.84
CA HIS A 225 -12.23 8.47 5.23
C HIS A 225 -13.45 7.65 5.67
N THR A 226 -14.54 8.31 6.04
CA THR A 226 -15.81 7.61 6.33
C THR A 226 -16.51 7.30 5.01
N SER A 227 -16.69 6.02 4.74
CA SER A 227 -17.24 5.54 3.47
C SER A 227 -18.72 5.19 3.62
N LEU A 228 -19.11 4.54 4.72
CA LEU A 228 -20.48 4.10 4.97
C LEU A 228 -20.85 4.28 6.44
N THR A 229 -22.14 4.54 6.68
CA THR A 229 -22.77 4.49 8.00
C THR A 229 -23.97 3.57 7.91
N LEU A 230 -23.99 2.50 8.69
CA LEU A 230 -25.01 1.46 8.69
C LEU A 230 -25.77 1.48 10.02
N PRO A 231 -27.02 0.97 10.08
CA PRO A 231 -27.73 0.79 11.34
C PRO A 231 -26.92 -0.06 12.32
N LEU A 232 -26.94 0.27 13.62
CA LEU A 232 -26.22 -0.52 14.63
C LEU A 232 -26.72 -1.97 14.71
N SER A 233 -28.00 -2.22 14.36
CA SER A 233 -28.62 -3.55 14.39
C SER A 233 -27.95 -4.59 13.49
N VAL A 234 -27.20 -4.17 12.46
CA VAL A 234 -26.48 -5.08 11.56
C VAL A 234 -25.02 -5.28 11.93
N HIS A 235 -24.54 -4.57 12.97
CA HIS A 235 -23.13 -4.54 13.33
C HIS A 235 -22.61 -5.92 13.71
N ASP A 236 -23.25 -6.59 14.67
CA ASP A 236 -22.80 -7.89 15.17
C ASP A 236 -22.89 -8.96 14.08
N SER A 237 -23.88 -8.87 13.18
CA SER A 237 -23.98 -9.76 12.03
C SER A 237 -22.83 -9.56 11.03
N ILE A 238 -22.39 -8.32 10.81
CA ILE A 238 -21.21 -8.00 9.99
C ILE A 238 -19.94 -8.56 10.65
N VAL A 239 -19.77 -8.35 11.96
CA VAL A 239 -18.62 -8.90 12.71
C VAL A 239 -18.61 -10.42 12.62
N ALA A 240 -19.74 -11.08 12.89
CA ALA A 240 -19.88 -12.53 12.78
C ALA A 240 -19.54 -13.02 11.36
N ARG A 241 -20.01 -12.33 10.32
CA ARG A 241 -19.69 -12.69 8.94
C ARG A 241 -18.19 -12.55 8.64
N VAL A 242 -17.53 -11.51 9.13
CA VAL A 242 -16.08 -11.36 9.02
C VAL A 242 -15.35 -12.48 9.77
N LYS A 243 -15.78 -12.82 11.00
CA LYS A 243 -15.23 -13.93 11.78
C LYS A 243 -15.35 -15.27 11.04
N VAL A 244 -16.50 -15.56 10.41
CA VAL A 244 -16.66 -16.76 9.57
C VAL A 244 -15.67 -16.76 8.41
N LEU A 245 -15.54 -15.66 7.67
CA LEU A 245 -14.61 -15.56 6.55
C LEU A 245 -13.15 -15.74 6.99
N ALA A 246 -12.82 -15.30 8.20
CA ALA A 246 -11.48 -15.36 8.78
C ALA A 246 -11.22 -16.62 9.62
N ASN A 247 -12.18 -17.56 9.67
CA ASN A 247 -12.14 -18.77 10.48
C ASN A 247 -11.88 -18.52 11.99
N LEU A 248 -12.54 -17.50 12.54
CA LEU A 248 -12.46 -17.09 13.94
C LEU A 248 -13.64 -17.64 14.76
N LYS A 249 -13.48 -17.70 16.09
CA LYS A 249 -14.50 -18.19 17.01
C LYS A 249 -15.64 -17.18 17.14
N LEU A 250 -16.86 -17.60 16.80
CA LEU A 250 -18.06 -16.76 16.88
C LEU A 250 -18.54 -16.56 18.32
N ASP A 251 -18.37 -17.57 19.15
CA ASP A 251 -18.79 -17.62 20.55
C ASP A 251 -17.85 -16.85 21.50
N GLU A 252 -16.61 -16.61 21.08
CA GLU A 252 -15.66 -15.79 21.84
C GLU A 252 -15.70 -14.33 21.36
N THR A 253 -16.07 -13.42 22.26
CA THR A 253 -16.21 -11.98 21.99
C THR A 253 -15.46 -11.11 23.00
N ARG A 254 -14.73 -11.71 23.95
CA ARG A 254 -14.08 -11.01 25.08
C ARG A 254 -12.57 -10.92 24.93
N THR A 255 -11.98 -11.70 24.03
CA THR A 255 -10.55 -11.69 23.74
C THR A 255 -10.29 -11.21 22.31
N PRO A 256 -9.19 -10.49 22.05
CA PRO A 256 -8.77 -10.19 20.67
C PRO A 256 -8.62 -11.47 19.84
N GLN A 257 -8.96 -11.39 18.56
CA GLN A 257 -8.81 -12.51 17.62
C GLN A 257 -8.21 -12.01 16.31
N ASP A 258 -7.21 -12.72 15.79
CA ASP A 258 -6.55 -12.40 14.53
C ASP A 258 -6.73 -13.55 13.53
N GLY A 259 -6.95 -13.20 12.27
CA GLY A 259 -7.22 -14.16 11.21
C GLY A 259 -6.88 -13.62 9.84
N ARG A 260 -7.20 -14.39 8.80
CA ARG A 260 -6.96 -13.99 7.41
C ARG A 260 -8.13 -14.35 6.52
N ILE A 261 -8.40 -13.49 5.54
CA ILE A 261 -9.38 -13.73 4.49
C ILE A 261 -8.68 -13.61 3.16
N ARG A 262 -8.75 -14.66 2.33
CA ARG A 262 -8.25 -14.64 0.95
C ARG A 262 -9.42 -14.54 -0.01
N LEU A 263 -9.43 -13.51 -0.84
CA LEU A 263 -10.46 -13.31 -1.88
C LEU A 263 -9.82 -12.93 -3.20
N SER A 264 -10.52 -13.26 -4.28
CA SER A 264 -10.15 -12.84 -5.64
C SER A 264 -11.15 -11.79 -6.13
N PHE A 265 -10.64 -10.66 -6.59
CA PHE A 265 -11.41 -9.59 -7.22
C PHE A 265 -10.94 -9.47 -8.67
N GLY A 266 -11.62 -10.15 -9.58
CA GLY A 266 -11.14 -10.33 -10.96
C GLY A 266 -9.84 -11.14 -10.98
N GLU A 267 -8.80 -10.62 -11.63
CA GLU A 267 -7.47 -11.24 -11.67
C GLU A 267 -6.63 -10.98 -10.41
N LYS A 268 -7.04 -10.03 -9.56
CA LYS A 268 -6.31 -9.69 -8.34
C LYS A 268 -6.65 -10.65 -7.22
N ARG A 269 -5.63 -11.35 -6.72
CA ARG A 269 -5.70 -12.06 -5.43
C ARG A 269 -5.38 -11.06 -4.32
N ILE A 270 -6.23 -10.97 -3.30
CA ILE A 270 -6.08 -10.07 -2.15
C ILE A 270 -6.10 -10.90 -0.86
N ASP A 271 -5.14 -10.65 0.03
CA ASP A 271 -5.11 -11.20 1.38
C ASP A 271 -5.49 -10.09 2.37
N PHE A 272 -6.50 -10.31 3.18
CA PHE A 272 -6.87 -9.41 4.27
C PHE A 272 -6.37 -9.99 5.59
N ARG A 273 -5.52 -9.25 6.31
CA ARG A 273 -5.21 -9.57 7.70
C ARG A 273 -6.27 -8.95 8.59
N VAL A 274 -7.02 -9.80 9.28
CA VAL A 274 -8.16 -9.40 10.11
C VAL A 274 -7.74 -9.38 11.57
N SER A 275 -8.08 -8.31 12.27
CA SER A 275 -7.99 -8.21 13.72
C SER A 275 -9.35 -7.78 14.28
N VAL A 276 -9.86 -8.54 15.23
CA VAL A 276 -11.12 -8.28 15.94
C VAL A 276 -10.79 -7.95 17.38
N LEU A 277 -11.21 -6.78 17.84
CA LEU A 277 -10.93 -6.26 19.18
C LEU A 277 -12.24 -6.14 19.98
N PRO A 278 -12.33 -6.72 21.18
CA PRO A 278 -13.48 -6.51 22.07
C PRO A 278 -13.57 -5.04 22.52
N LEU A 279 -14.78 -4.49 22.47
CA LEU A 279 -15.16 -3.21 23.10
C LEU A 279 -16.11 -3.49 24.28
N ILE A 280 -16.68 -2.44 24.88
CA ILE A 280 -17.58 -2.57 26.05
C ILE A 280 -18.80 -3.43 25.72
N ASP A 281 -19.52 -3.11 24.63
CA ASP A 281 -20.80 -3.76 24.28
C ASP A 281 -20.80 -4.39 22.88
N SER A 282 -19.65 -4.46 22.21
CA SER A 282 -19.53 -4.82 20.79
C SER A 282 -18.09 -5.14 20.44
N GLU A 283 -17.80 -5.44 19.17
CA GLU A 283 -16.45 -5.71 18.69
C GLU A 283 -16.07 -4.73 17.58
N LYS A 284 -14.79 -4.39 17.49
CA LYS A 284 -14.23 -3.60 16.39
C LYS A 284 -13.45 -4.50 15.46
N VAL A 285 -13.68 -4.37 14.16
CA VAL A 285 -12.92 -5.08 13.14
C VAL A 285 -11.98 -4.10 12.43
N VAL A 286 -10.72 -4.52 12.26
CA VAL A 286 -9.76 -3.88 11.37
C VAL A 286 -9.24 -4.93 10.39
N MET A 287 -9.25 -4.59 9.10
CA MET A 287 -8.69 -5.46 8.05
C MET A 287 -7.64 -4.71 7.27
N ARG A 288 -6.40 -5.19 7.28
CA ARG A 288 -5.33 -4.65 6.42
C ARG A 288 -5.38 -5.36 5.07
N ILE A 289 -5.41 -4.57 3.99
CA ILE A 289 -5.46 -5.09 2.62
C ILE A 289 -4.03 -5.30 2.12
N LEU A 290 -3.71 -6.53 1.74
CA LEU A 290 -2.46 -6.89 1.09
C LEU A 290 -2.75 -7.36 -0.32
N ASP A 291 -2.29 -6.56 -1.31
CA ASP A 291 -2.33 -6.97 -2.69
C ASP A 291 -1.23 -8.03 -2.91
N VAL A 292 -1.63 -9.29 -3.09
CA VAL A 292 -0.71 -10.41 -3.36
C VAL A 292 -0.54 -10.64 -4.87
N SER A 293 -1.09 -9.77 -5.72
CA SER A 293 -0.93 -9.86 -7.18
C SER A 293 0.42 -9.30 -7.68
N SER A 294 1.14 -8.54 -6.86
CA SER A 294 2.56 -8.27 -7.12
C SER A 294 3.36 -9.54 -6.82
N GLY A 295 3.78 -10.28 -7.85
CA GLY A 295 4.69 -11.42 -7.70
C GLY A 295 5.97 -11.04 -6.95
N ALA A 296 6.75 -12.04 -6.55
CA ALA A 296 7.97 -11.80 -5.78
C ALA A 296 8.91 -10.83 -6.52
N PRO A 297 9.44 -9.78 -5.86
CA PRO A 297 10.36 -8.86 -6.49
C PRO A 297 11.63 -9.60 -6.90
N LYS A 298 12.25 -9.20 -8.01
CA LYS A 298 13.55 -9.79 -8.40
C LYS A 298 14.61 -9.36 -7.39
N LEU A 299 15.63 -10.18 -7.18
CA LEU A 299 16.75 -9.84 -6.29
C LEU A 299 17.42 -8.51 -6.70
N ALA A 300 17.52 -8.24 -8.00
CA ALA A 300 18.02 -6.96 -8.51
C ALA A 300 17.13 -5.76 -8.09
N ASP A 301 15.80 -5.93 -8.11
CA ASP A 301 14.87 -4.87 -7.70
C ASP A 301 14.96 -4.56 -6.20
N LEU A 302 15.35 -5.56 -5.40
CA LEU A 302 15.62 -5.41 -3.97
C LEU A 302 16.92 -4.65 -3.68
N GLY A 303 17.81 -4.49 -4.65
CA GLY A 303 19.09 -3.81 -4.50
C GLY A 303 20.30 -4.74 -4.41
N PHE A 304 20.17 -6.02 -4.77
CA PHE A 304 21.32 -6.92 -4.89
C PHE A 304 21.91 -6.84 -6.29
N ASP A 305 23.21 -6.55 -6.39
CA ASP A 305 23.96 -6.57 -7.65
C ASP A 305 25.40 -7.08 -7.44
N GLY A 306 26.18 -7.05 -8.52
CA GLY A 306 27.62 -7.29 -8.49
C GLY A 306 28.01 -8.61 -7.83
N ARG A 307 28.89 -8.52 -6.82
CA ARG A 307 29.41 -9.67 -6.08
C ARG A 307 28.33 -10.35 -5.24
N ASN A 308 27.56 -9.58 -4.47
CA ASN A 308 26.60 -10.14 -3.52
C ASN A 308 25.51 -10.93 -4.24
N LEU A 309 24.97 -10.40 -5.34
CA LEU A 309 23.99 -11.13 -6.16
C LEU A 309 24.55 -12.46 -6.68
N LYS A 310 25.78 -12.48 -7.20
CA LYS A 310 26.42 -13.71 -7.69
C LYS A 310 26.57 -14.77 -6.61
N ILE A 311 26.96 -14.37 -5.40
CA ILE A 311 27.13 -15.32 -4.29
C ILE A 311 25.77 -15.85 -3.83
N ILE A 312 24.73 -15.01 -3.78
CA ILE A 312 23.36 -15.46 -3.50
C ILE A 312 22.95 -16.51 -4.54
N GLU A 313 23.06 -16.18 -5.83
CA GLU A 313 22.68 -17.08 -6.94
C GLU A 313 23.46 -18.39 -6.95
N GLN A 314 24.73 -18.39 -6.54
CA GLN A 314 25.54 -19.60 -6.42
C GLN A 314 25.12 -20.45 -5.22
N ASN A 315 24.86 -19.82 -4.07
CA ASN A 315 24.52 -20.54 -2.84
C ASN A 315 23.13 -21.17 -2.89
N ILE A 316 22.14 -20.48 -3.46
CA ILE A 316 20.76 -21.00 -3.54
C ILE A 316 20.62 -22.20 -4.51
N LYS A 317 21.62 -22.43 -5.37
CA LYS A 317 21.68 -23.58 -6.29
C LYS A 317 22.34 -24.82 -5.70
N ARG A 318 22.89 -24.74 -4.49
CA ARG A 318 23.44 -25.92 -3.80
C ARG A 318 22.29 -26.86 -3.41
N THR A 319 22.60 -28.15 -3.32
CA THR A 319 21.65 -29.20 -2.92
C THR A 319 21.37 -29.20 -1.42
N ASP A 320 22.37 -28.81 -0.63
CA ASP A 320 22.34 -28.90 0.82
C ASP A 320 23.12 -27.76 1.48
N GLY A 321 22.96 -27.63 2.79
CA GLY A 321 23.61 -26.64 3.62
C GLY A 321 22.67 -25.51 4.06
N ILE A 322 23.20 -24.55 4.81
CA ILE A 322 22.43 -23.46 5.42
C ILE A 322 22.79 -22.13 4.78
N PHE A 323 21.78 -21.41 4.28
CA PHE A 323 21.91 -20.02 3.86
C PHE A 323 21.14 -19.10 4.81
N LEU A 324 21.83 -18.14 5.40
CA LEU A 324 21.25 -17.26 6.42
C LEU A 324 21.07 -15.84 5.90
N VAL A 325 19.90 -15.26 6.16
CA VAL A 325 19.65 -13.84 5.99
C VAL A 325 19.53 -13.18 7.36
N THR A 326 20.38 -12.21 7.65
CA THR A 326 20.47 -11.55 8.94
C THR A 326 20.20 -10.06 8.84
N GLY A 327 19.97 -9.44 9.99
CA GLY A 327 19.66 -8.03 10.13
C GLY A 327 18.60 -7.79 11.22
N PRO A 328 18.37 -6.54 11.61
CA PRO A 328 17.36 -6.19 12.62
C PRO A 328 15.92 -6.41 12.11
N THR A 329 14.95 -6.17 12.97
CA THR A 329 13.52 -6.17 12.59
C THR A 329 13.27 -5.13 11.50
N GLY A 330 12.47 -5.48 10.49
CA GLY A 330 12.13 -4.56 9.40
C GLY A 330 13.24 -4.35 8.36
N SER A 331 14.35 -5.10 8.42
CA SER A 331 15.43 -5.03 7.42
C SER A 331 15.12 -5.70 6.08
N GLY A 332 13.92 -6.28 5.92
CA GLY A 332 13.47 -6.91 4.67
C GLY A 332 13.81 -8.41 4.51
N LYS A 333 14.28 -9.10 5.57
CA LYS A 333 14.73 -10.50 5.52
C LYS A 333 13.70 -11.43 4.87
N SER A 334 12.45 -11.35 5.32
CA SER A 334 11.35 -12.18 4.81
C SER A 334 11.07 -11.89 3.34
N THR A 335 11.22 -10.64 2.87
CA THR A 335 11.07 -10.29 1.45
C THR A 335 12.19 -10.91 0.61
N THR A 336 13.43 -10.87 1.09
CA THR A 336 14.57 -11.51 0.40
C THR A 336 14.40 -13.03 0.32
N LEU A 337 14.03 -13.67 1.43
CA LEU A 337 13.76 -15.12 1.45
C LEU A 337 12.60 -15.50 0.53
N PHE A 338 11.53 -14.70 0.50
CA PHE A 338 10.42 -14.91 -0.42
C PHE A 338 10.86 -14.84 -1.89
N SER A 339 11.69 -13.85 -2.26
CA SER A 339 12.28 -13.76 -3.60
C SER A 339 13.16 -14.96 -3.94
N ILE A 340 13.98 -15.44 -3.00
CA ILE A 340 14.82 -16.63 -3.19
C ILE A 340 13.94 -17.86 -3.39
N LEU A 341 12.97 -18.11 -2.51
CA LEU A 341 12.09 -19.26 -2.61
C LEU A 341 11.31 -19.26 -3.93
N ASN A 342 10.82 -18.09 -4.38
CA ASN A 342 10.15 -17.96 -5.66
C ASN A 342 11.03 -18.27 -6.88
N ILE A 343 12.36 -18.13 -6.77
CA ILE A 343 13.31 -18.57 -7.80
C ILE A 343 13.46 -20.10 -7.80
N LEU A 344 13.35 -20.74 -6.64
CA LEU A 344 13.58 -22.17 -6.45
C LEU A 344 12.33 -23.03 -6.67
N VAL A 345 11.13 -22.43 -6.60
CA VAL A 345 9.87 -23.13 -6.89
C VAL A 345 9.91 -23.76 -8.30
N SER A 346 9.78 -25.07 -8.35
CA SER A 346 9.62 -25.86 -9.58
C SER A 346 8.91 -27.18 -9.25
N GLU A 347 8.28 -27.82 -10.24
CA GLU A 347 7.48 -29.05 -10.00
C GLU A 347 8.27 -30.20 -9.38
N GLY A 348 9.58 -30.26 -9.62
CA GLY A 348 10.45 -31.33 -9.11
C GLY A 348 11.11 -31.05 -7.76
N VAL A 349 10.72 -29.97 -7.06
CA VAL A 349 11.35 -29.56 -5.79
C VAL A 349 10.28 -29.36 -4.72
N ASN A 350 10.35 -30.15 -3.65
CA ASN A 350 9.48 -30.03 -2.49
C ASN A 350 10.00 -28.96 -1.53
N ILE A 351 9.36 -27.80 -1.55
CA ILE A 351 9.66 -26.67 -0.67
C ILE A 351 8.68 -26.67 0.51
N SER A 352 9.22 -26.71 1.74
CA SER A 352 8.42 -26.63 2.96
C SER A 352 8.90 -25.51 3.90
N THR A 353 7.99 -24.69 4.42
CA THR A 353 8.32 -23.54 5.28
C THR A 353 7.65 -23.61 6.64
N LEU A 354 8.32 -23.06 7.66
CA LEU A 354 7.79 -22.79 8.99
C LEU A 354 7.91 -21.29 9.25
N GLU A 355 6.81 -20.60 9.50
CA GLU A 355 6.76 -19.14 9.58
C GLU A 355 5.89 -18.65 10.75
N ASP A 356 6.23 -17.49 11.33
CA ASP A 356 5.49 -16.90 12.47
C ASP A 356 5.29 -15.38 12.28
N PRO A 357 4.24 -14.93 11.57
CA PRO A 357 3.31 -15.70 10.75
C PRO A 357 3.77 -15.82 9.27
N VAL A 358 3.00 -16.52 8.43
CA VAL A 358 3.31 -16.63 6.98
C VAL A 358 3.18 -15.26 6.29
N GLU A 359 4.24 -14.60 5.85
CA GLU A 359 4.13 -13.20 5.41
C GLU A 359 3.51 -13.06 4.01
N TYR A 360 3.96 -13.91 3.08
CA TYR A 360 3.57 -13.93 1.68
C TYR A 360 3.09 -15.32 1.29
N PHE A 361 2.12 -15.40 0.38
CA PHE A 361 1.72 -16.68 -0.20
C PHE A 361 2.65 -17.04 -1.37
N LEU A 362 3.28 -18.20 -1.28
CA LEU A 362 4.14 -18.73 -2.32
C LEU A 362 3.46 -19.91 -3.00
N GLU A 363 3.00 -19.69 -4.23
CA GLU A 363 2.41 -20.76 -5.04
C GLU A 363 3.49 -21.82 -5.35
N GLY A 364 3.16 -23.10 -5.16
CA GLY A 364 4.10 -24.21 -5.34
C GLY A 364 4.94 -24.57 -4.10
N ALA A 365 4.77 -23.88 -2.97
CA ALA A 365 5.43 -24.24 -1.71
C ALA A 365 4.43 -24.61 -0.60
N ASN A 366 4.84 -25.50 0.29
CA ASN A 366 4.07 -25.93 1.46
C ASN A 366 4.40 -25.03 2.66
N GLN A 367 3.54 -24.05 2.96
CA GLN A 367 3.79 -23.09 4.04
C GLN A 367 3.01 -23.41 5.32
N SER A 368 3.73 -23.60 6.42
CA SER A 368 3.15 -23.87 7.74
C SER A 368 3.36 -22.71 8.70
N GLN A 369 2.28 -22.28 9.35
CA GLN A 369 2.35 -21.23 10.37
C GLN A 369 2.53 -21.83 11.77
N ILE A 370 3.45 -21.28 12.55
CA ILE A 370 3.65 -21.60 13.97
C ILE A 370 2.37 -21.29 14.76
N ARG A 371 2.04 -22.19 15.70
CA ARG A 371 0.87 -22.12 16.60
C ARG A 371 1.28 -22.60 17.99
N THR A 372 1.87 -21.68 18.75
CA THR A 372 2.42 -21.99 20.08
C THR A 372 1.37 -22.46 21.07
N GLU A 373 0.11 -22.02 20.90
CA GLU A 373 -1.05 -22.38 21.72
C GLU A 373 -1.42 -23.87 21.68
N VAL A 374 -1.03 -24.59 20.62
CA VAL A 374 -1.20 -26.06 20.50
C VAL A 374 0.14 -26.81 20.53
N GLY A 375 1.22 -26.13 20.92
CA GLY A 375 2.57 -26.70 20.97
C GLY A 375 3.24 -26.89 19.60
N PHE A 376 2.71 -26.30 18.53
CA PHE A 376 3.34 -26.33 17.21
C PHE A 376 4.34 -25.17 17.06
N THR A 377 5.58 -25.43 17.46
CA THR A 377 6.74 -24.52 17.49
C THR A 377 7.69 -24.73 16.31
N PHE A 378 8.70 -23.85 16.13
CA PHE A 378 9.73 -24.06 15.10
C PHE A 378 10.44 -25.42 15.23
N ALA A 379 10.90 -25.78 16.43
CA ALA A 379 11.59 -27.05 16.66
C ALA A 379 10.69 -28.27 16.39
N THR A 380 9.44 -28.27 16.86
CA THR A 380 8.50 -29.38 16.63
C THR A 380 8.06 -29.48 15.17
N GLY A 381 7.83 -28.34 14.52
CA GLY A 381 7.55 -28.26 13.10
C GLY A 381 8.72 -28.77 12.25
N LEU A 382 9.96 -28.38 12.58
CA LEU A 382 11.14 -28.78 11.82
C LEU A 382 11.37 -30.30 11.91
N ARG A 383 11.18 -30.89 13.11
CA ARG A 383 11.16 -32.35 13.26
C ARG A 383 10.08 -33.03 12.43
N ALA A 384 8.94 -32.40 12.24
CA ALA A 384 7.86 -32.95 11.41
C ALA A 384 8.22 -32.86 9.92
N LEU A 385 8.75 -31.72 9.48
CA LEU A 385 9.15 -31.50 8.09
C LEU A 385 10.22 -32.49 7.60
N LEU A 386 11.15 -32.90 8.46
CA LEU A 386 12.15 -33.91 8.11
C LEU A 386 11.56 -35.29 7.76
N ARG A 387 10.27 -35.54 8.01
CA ARG A 387 9.53 -36.73 7.59
C ARG A 387 8.54 -36.46 6.46
N GLN A 388 8.65 -35.32 5.79
CA GLN A 388 7.79 -34.90 4.69
C GLN A 388 8.53 -34.91 3.34
N ASP A 389 9.72 -35.52 3.28
CA ASP A 389 10.55 -35.61 2.08
C ASP A 389 10.83 -34.24 1.40
N PRO A 390 11.22 -33.19 2.16
CA PRO A 390 11.51 -31.88 1.56
C PRO A 390 12.87 -31.88 0.87
N ASP A 391 13.02 -31.08 -0.20
CA ASP A 391 14.33 -30.74 -0.77
C ASP A 391 14.86 -29.44 -0.13
N ILE A 392 13.96 -28.48 0.07
CA ILE A 392 14.26 -27.16 0.62
C ILE A 392 13.38 -26.91 1.83
N ILE A 393 14.01 -26.55 2.94
CA ILE A 393 13.35 -26.18 4.18
C ILE A 393 13.61 -24.70 4.45
N MET A 394 12.55 -23.91 4.67
CA MET A 394 12.70 -22.55 5.20
C MET A 394 12.20 -22.47 6.64
N VAL A 395 13.07 -22.07 7.55
CA VAL A 395 12.73 -21.81 8.95
C VAL A 395 12.73 -20.31 9.15
N GLY A 396 11.58 -19.72 9.50
CA GLY A 396 11.39 -18.28 9.58
C GLY A 396 12.49 -17.56 10.36
N GLU A 397 12.95 -18.16 11.47
CA GLU A 397 14.11 -17.70 12.23
C GLU A 397 14.66 -18.79 13.15
N ILE A 398 15.96 -18.69 13.47
CA ILE A 398 16.61 -19.50 14.51
C ILE A 398 16.79 -18.63 15.76
N ARG A 399 15.99 -18.89 16.80
CA ARG A 399 16.03 -18.13 18.07
C ARG A 399 16.77 -18.85 19.20
N ASP A 400 16.75 -20.17 19.18
CA ASP A 400 17.21 -21.03 20.26
C ASP A 400 18.12 -22.16 19.75
N ASN A 401 18.81 -22.80 20.70
CA ASN A 401 19.74 -23.90 20.42
C ASN A 401 19.04 -25.09 19.73
N GLU A 402 17.84 -25.46 20.21
CA GLU A 402 17.12 -26.63 19.70
C GLU A 402 16.78 -26.47 18.21
N THR A 403 16.30 -25.30 17.80
CA THR A 403 16.00 -24.99 16.40
C THR A 403 17.28 -24.93 15.56
N ALA A 404 18.38 -24.38 16.11
CA ALA A 404 19.67 -24.32 15.44
C ALA A 404 20.24 -25.73 15.16
N GLU A 405 20.24 -26.59 16.18
CA GLU A 405 20.73 -27.97 16.10
C GLU A 405 19.94 -28.78 15.06
N LEU A 406 18.60 -28.65 15.07
CA LEU A 406 17.74 -29.31 14.08
C LEU A 406 17.98 -28.79 12.66
N ALA A 407 18.20 -27.49 12.46
CA ALA A 407 18.51 -26.92 11.16
C ALA A 407 19.84 -27.43 10.61
N ILE A 408 20.84 -27.63 11.49
CA ILE A 408 22.13 -28.22 11.14
C ILE A 408 21.98 -29.69 10.77
N HIS A 409 21.20 -30.46 11.53
CA HIS A 409 20.93 -31.85 11.17
C HIS A 409 20.18 -31.98 9.84
N ALA A 410 19.23 -31.08 9.57
CA ALA A 410 18.56 -31.01 8.26
C ALA A 410 19.58 -30.78 7.13
N ALA A 411 20.47 -29.80 7.30
CA ALA A 411 21.53 -29.53 6.34
C ALA A 411 22.48 -30.74 6.13
N LEU A 412 22.94 -31.38 7.21
CA LEU A 412 23.81 -32.57 7.15
C LEU A 412 23.16 -33.78 6.48
N THR A 413 21.83 -33.84 6.46
CA THR A 413 21.06 -34.93 5.84
C THR A 413 20.69 -34.63 4.39
N GLY A 414 21.31 -33.61 3.78
CA GLY A 414 21.18 -33.32 2.35
C GLY A 414 20.09 -32.31 2.00
N HIS A 415 19.58 -31.54 2.98
CA HIS A 415 18.55 -30.53 2.73
C HIS A 415 19.17 -29.14 2.58
N MET A 416 18.64 -28.34 1.65
CA MET A 416 18.93 -26.90 1.63
C MET A 416 18.06 -26.20 2.67
N VAL A 417 18.69 -25.54 3.64
CA VAL A 417 18.01 -24.84 4.72
C VAL A 417 18.17 -23.33 4.56
N LEU A 418 17.06 -22.62 4.41
CA LEU A 418 17.01 -21.16 4.40
C LEU A 418 16.50 -20.68 5.76
N SER A 419 17.17 -19.71 6.38
CA SER A 419 16.68 -19.17 7.64
C SER A 419 17.12 -17.74 7.91
N THR A 420 16.65 -17.17 9.03
CA THR A 420 17.05 -15.85 9.48
C THR A 420 17.65 -15.85 10.89
N LEU A 421 18.53 -14.88 11.13
CA LEU A 421 19.03 -14.53 12.46
C LEU A 421 18.90 -13.02 12.68
N HIS A 422 18.90 -12.60 13.94
CA HIS A 422 18.94 -11.19 14.32
C HIS A 422 20.36 -10.80 14.76
N THR A 423 21.27 -10.70 13.79
CA THR A 423 22.59 -10.09 13.96
C THR A 423 22.69 -8.82 13.13
N ASN A 424 23.51 -7.86 13.56
CA ASN A 424 23.65 -6.56 12.91
C ASN A 424 24.49 -6.62 11.62
N ASP A 425 25.33 -7.64 11.51
CA ASP A 425 26.28 -7.87 10.43
C ASP A 425 26.38 -9.38 10.13
N ALA A 426 27.01 -9.72 9.00
CA ALA A 426 27.14 -11.09 8.51
C ALA A 426 28.21 -11.85 9.31
N LEU A 427 29.26 -11.16 9.73
CA LEU A 427 30.40 -11.75 10.45
C LEU A 427 30.00 -12.25 11.86
N GLY A 428 29.03 -11.60 12.49
CA GLY A 428 28.47 -11.91 13.81
C GLY A 428 27.47 -13.06 13.82
N ALA A 429 27.01 -13.54 12.66
CA ALA A 429 26.12 -14.70 12.58
C ALA A 429 26.76 -15.99 13.10
N ILE A 430 28.05 -16.18 12.82
CA ILE A 430 28.77 -17.38 13.24
C ILE A 430 29.01 -17.39 14.76
N PRO A 431 29.59 -16.33 15.38
CA PRO A 431 29.63 -16.22 16.84
C PRO A 431 28.27 -16.43 17.50
N ARG A 432 27.19 -15.89 16.92
CA ARG A 432 25.85 -16.07 17.46
C ARG A 432 25.40 -17.54 17.47
N LEU A 433 25.72 -18.31 16.44
CA LEU A 433 25.44 -19.75 16.40
C LEU A 433 26.27 -20.52 17.42
N LEU A 434 27.55 -20.15 17.60
CA LEU A 434 28.42 -20.71 18.64
C LEU A 434 27.90 -20.40 20.05
N ASP A 435 27.39 -19.19 20.30
CA ASP A 435 26.75 -18.81 21.56
C ASP A 435 25.48 -19.62 21.84
N MET A 436 24.77 -20.02 20.77
CA MET A 436 23.65 -20.97 20.84
C MET A 436 24.11 -22.41 21.04
N LYS A 437 25.41 -22.66 21.25
CA LYS A 437 26.03 -23.97 21.49
C LYS A 437 26.01 -24.92 20.29
N VAL A 438 25.95 -24.37 19.09
CA VAL A 438 26.25 -25.13 17.89
C VAL A 438 27.72 -25.54 17.90
N GLU A 439 28.00 -26.82 17.64
CA GLU A 439 29.37 -27.32 17.53
C GLU A 439 30.07 -26.74 16.29
N PRO A 440 31.27 -26.14 16.44
CA PRO A 440 31.96 -25.45 15.34
C PRO A 440 32.21 -26.34 14.12
N PHE A 441 32.54 -27.62 14.34
CA PHE A 441 32.77 -28.59 13.28
C PHE A 441 31.51 -28.86 12.43
N LEU A 442 30.34 -28.93 13.06
CA LEU A 442 29.10 -29.11 12.33
C LEU A 442 28.79 -27.85 11.52
N LEU A 443 28.96 -26.68 12.15
CA LEU A 443 28.71 -25.40 11.51
C LEU A 443 29.60 -25.16 10.27
N SER A 444 30.90 -25.48 10.36
CA SER A 444 31.83 -25.34 9.24
C SER A 444 31.47 -26.24 8.06
N SER A 445 30.87 -27.40 8.32
CA SER A 445 30.43 -28.32 7.28
C SER A 445 29.10 -27.94 6.63
N THR A 446 28.20 -27.27 7.36
CA THR A 446 26.84 -26.99 6.87
C THR A 446 26.60 -25.56 6.39
N LEU A 447 27.31 -24.56 6.92
CA LEU A 447 27.01 -23.16 6.58
C LEU A 447 27.55 -22.83 5.19
N ASN A 448 26.67 -22.33 4.32
CA ASN A 448 26.99 -22.00 2.93
C ASN A 448 27.33 -20.52 2.76
N GLY A 449 26.50 -19.65 3.33
CA GLY A 449 26.65 -18.20 3.20
C GLY A 449 25.78 -17.44 4.18
N VAL A 450 26.20 -16.21 4.49
CA VAL A 450 25.48 -15.29 5.38
C VAL A 450 25.33 -13.94 4.69
N LEU A 451 24.08 -13.55 4.45
CA LEU A 451 23.69 -12.25 3.93
C LEU A 451 23.20 -11.38 5.10
N ALA A 452 23.89 -10.29 5.40
CA ALA A 452 23.34 -9.27 6.29
C ALA A 452 22.78 -8.11 5.48
N GLN A 453 21.58 -7.64 5.84
CA GLN A 453 20.91 -6.57 5.11
C GLN A 453 20.23 -5.55 6.01
N ARG A 454 20.10 -4.34 5.49
CA ARG A 454 19.31 -3.23 6.05
C ARG A 454 18.56 -2.52 4.92
N LEU A 455 17.49 -1.77 5.26
CA LEU A 455 16.74 -0.99 4.29
C LEU A 455 17.03 0.49 4.42
N VAL A 456 17.40 1.12 3.31
CA VAL A 456 17.46 2.58 3.17
C VAL A 456 16.30 3.07 2.31
N ARG A 457 15.82 4.27 2.58
CA ARG A 457 14.80 4.92 1.76
C ARG A 457 15.37 5.37 0.42
N ARG A 458 14.62 5.22 -0.67
CA ARG A 458 15.03 5.71 -2.00
C ARG A 458 14.71 7.19 -2.13
N ILE A 459 15.61 7.98 -2.72
CA ILE A 459 15.34 9.39 -3.02
C ILE A 459 14.14 9.48 -3.98
N CYS A 460 13.22 10.38 -3.70
CA CYS A 460 12.07 10.63 -4.57
C CYS A 460 12.56 11.12 -5.96
N PRO A 461 12.19 10.46 -7.06
CA PRO A 461 12.68 10.81 -8.39
C PRO A 461 12.18 12.18 -8.88
N HIS A 462 11.14 12.74 -8.26
CA HIS A 462 10.52 14.00 -8.67
C HIS A 462 11.11 15.24 -7.98
N CYS A 463 11.78 15.07 -6.84
CA CYS A 463 12.42 16.15 -6.09
C CYS A 463 13.88 15.87 -5.78
N LYS A 464 14.50 14.93 -6.50
CA LYS A 464 15.92 14.63 -6.40
C LYS A 464 16.73 15.85 -6.84
N THR A 465 17.62 16.30 -5.97
CA THR A 465 18.56 17.39 -6.27
C THR A 465 19.96 17.00 -5.87
N GLU A 466 20.95 17.64 -6.49
CA GLU A 466 22.33 17.55 -6.04
C GLU A 466 22.49 18.23 -4.67
N GLU A 467 23.36 17.66 -3.86
CA GLU A 467 23.79 18.16 -2.55
C GLU A 467 25.32 18.12 -2.48
N VAL A 468 25.91 19.13 -1.84
CA VAL A 468 27.35 19.19 -1.59
C VAL A 468 27.59 18.81 -0.14
N ILE A 469 28.27 17.70 0.09
CA ILE A 469 28.67 17.29 1.44
C ILE A 469 29.89 18.08 1.93
N ASP A 470 30.07 18.15 3.25
CA ASP A 470 31.24 18.76 3.87
C ASP A 470 32.51 17.92 3.66
N GLU A 471 33.67 18.53 3.93
CA GLU A 471 34.97 17.94 3.64
C GLU A 471 35.33 16.77 4.58
N GLU A 472 34.85 16.80 5.83
CA GLU A 472 35.08 15.71 6.80
C GLU A 472 34.32 14.46 6.35
N THR A 473 33.03 14.62 6.04
CA THR A 473 32.21 13.57 5.47
C THR A 473 32.81 13.00 4.18
N ARG A 474 33.32 13.87 3.30
CA ARG A 474 33.98 13.44 2.06
C ARG A 474 35.20 12.57 2.36
N GLN A 475 36.04 12.97 3.31
CA GLN A 475 37.24 12.23 3.66
C GLN A 475 36.92 10.84 4.21
N ASP A 476 35.84 10.72 5.00
CA ASP A 476 35.33 9.43 5.48
C ASP A 476 34.87 8.53 4.33
N VAL A 477 34.12 9.08 3.37
CA VAL A 477 33.71 8.34 2.17
C VAL A 477 34.93 7.88 1.37
N VAL A 478 35.92 8.76 1.16
CA VAL A 478 37.16 8.42 0.43
C VAL A 478 37.92 7.30 1.14
N ASN A 479 38.00 7.34 2.46
CA ASN A 479 38.66 6.31 3.25
C ASN A 479 37.97 4.94 3.10
N GLU A 480 36.64 4.90 3.06
CA GLU A 480 35.89 3.66 2.82
C GLU A 480 36.01 3.17 1.37
N VAL A 481 35.84 4.05 0.40
CA VAL A 481 35.92 3.72 -1.03
C VAL A 481 37.30 3.18 -1.41
N LYS A 482 38.38 3.76 -0.88
CA LYS A 482 39.76 3.29 -1.14
C LYS A 482 39.99 1.86 -0.67
N LYS A 483 39.32 1.41 0.41
CA LYS A 483 39.45 0.04 0.91
C LYS A 483 38.90 -1.00 -0.06
N ILE A 484 37.92 -0.63 -0.88
CA ILE A 484 37.20 -1.55 -1.78
C ILE A 484 37.41 -1.29 -3.27
N TYR A 485 38.19 -0.26 -3.62
CA TYR A 485 38.37 0.19 -5.02
C TYR A 485 38.77 -0.94 -5.97
N ASP A 486 39.67 -1.82 -5.53
CA ASP A 486 40.17 -2.94 -6.37
C ASP A 486 39.18 -4.10 -6.49
N PHE A 487 38.12 -4.14 -5.69
CA PHE A 487 37.20 -5.28 -5.58
C PHE A 487 35.84 -5.05 -6.25
N VAL A 488 35.54 -3.79 -6.59
CA VAL A 488 34.29 -3.39 -7.24
C VAL A 488 34.36 -3.49 -8.76
N SER A 489 33.20 -3.40 -9.42
CA SER A 489 33.10 -3.39 -10.89
C SER A 489 33.76 -2.17 -11.52
N ASP A 490 34.12 -2.25 -12.80
CA ASP A 490 34.71 -1.12 -13.52
C ASP A 490 33.74 0.06 -13.63
N GLU A 491 32.43 -0.20 -13.68
CA GLU A 491 31.39 0.82 -13.59
C GLU A 491 31.43 1.55 -12.24
N THR A 492 31.60 0.81 -11.14
CA THR A 492 31.72 1.38 -9.80
C THR A 492 33.02 2.16 -9.62
N LYS A 493 34.15 1.70 -10.19
CA LYS A 493 35.42 2.46 -10.19
C LYS A 493 35.27 3.80 -10.89
N LYS A 494 34.67 3.80 -12.10
CA LYS A 494 34.37 5.03 -12.83
C LYS A 494 33.48 5.97 -12.03
N LEU A 495 32.49 5.44 -11.31
CA LEU A 495 31.67 6.21 -10.41
C LEU A 495 32.54 6.88 -9.34
N PHE A 496 33.35 6.11 -8.59
CA PHE A 496 34.25 6.62 -7.57
C PHE A 496 35.20 7.71 -8.08
N ASP A 497 35.82 7.48 -9.23
CA ASP A 497 36.74 8.41 -9.89
C ASP A 497 36.03 9.72 -10.27
N SER A 498 34.80 9.63 -10.77
CA SER A 498 34.04 10.80 -11.23
C SER A 498 33.34 11.59 -10.11
N THR A 499 33.13 10.99 -8.93
CA THR A 499 32.31 11.60 -7.87
C THR A 499 33.05 11.91 -6.58
N VAL A 500 34.08 11.15 -6.17
CA VAL A 500 34.71 11.35 -4.84
C VAL A 500 36.24 11.36 -4.90
N LEU A 501 36.83 10.66 -5.87
CA LEU A 501 38.29 10.55 -6.02
C LEU A 501 38.89 11.57 -7.00
N SER A 502 38.09 12.29 -7.79
CA SER A 502 38.55 13.39 -8.63
C SER A 502 38.95 14.64 -7.85
N ASP A 503 39.79 15.49 -8.44
CA ASP A 503 40.08 16.83 -7.93
C ASP A 503 38.99 17.86 -8.36
N GLY A 504 38.62 18.77 -7.45
CA GLY A 504 37.70 19.90 -7.71
C GLY A 504 36.26 19.73 -7.20
N GLU A 505 35.41 20.75 -7.35
CA GLU A 505 34.05 20.82 -6.73
C GLU A 505 33.08 19.67 -7.11
N LYS A 506 33.36 18.93 -8.18
CA LYS A 506 32.56 17.74 -8.56
C LYS A 506 32.73 16.58 -7.58
N ASN A 507 33.77 16.60 -6.74
CA ASN A 507 34.15 15.51 -5.84
C ASN A 507 33.35 15.45 -4.51
N ARG A 508 32.36 16.33 -4.35
CA ARG A 508 31.47 16.43 -3.18
C ARG A 508 30.00 16.26 -3.54
N ARG A 509 29.69 15.91 -4.79
CA ARG A 509 28.30 15.87 -5.29
C ARG A 509 27.62 14.56 -4.91
N PHE A 510 26.70 14.66 -3.96
CA PHE A 510 25.74 13.64 -3.59
C PHE A 510 24.34 14.06 -4.04
N TYR A 511 23.35 13.26 -3.68
CA TYR A 511 21.95 13.54 -3.96
C TYR A 511 21.12 13.48 -2.70
N ALA A 512 20.10 14.34 -2.64
CA ALA A 512 19.07 14.34 -1.62
C ALA A 512 17.70 14.62 -2.25
N GLY A 513 16.64 14.31 -1.52
CA GLY A 513 15.28 14.68 -1.89
C GLY A 513 14.83 15.92 -1.12
N LYS A 514 14.50 17.01 -1.81
CA LYS A 514 14.05 18.25 -1.14
C LYS A 514 12.65 18.19 -0.51
N GLY A 515 11.89 17.14 -0.81
CA GLY A 515 10.47 17.06 -0.49
C GLY A 515 9.61 17.65 -1.61
N CYS A 516 8.49 16.99 -1.89
CA CYS A 516 7.42 17.49 -2.74
C CYS A 516 6.11 16.77 -2.40
N ALA A 517 4.99 17.25 -2.94
CA ALA A 517 3.67 16.66 -2.73
C ALA A 517 3.63 15.14 -3.02
N ARG A 518 4.38 14.64 -4.00
CA ARG A 518 4.40 13.20 -4.38
C ARG A 518 5.00 12.29 -3.32
N CYS A 519 5.91 12.79 -2.51
CA CYS A 519 6.53 12.04 -1.42
C CYS A 519 6.04 12.51 -0.04
N GLY A 520 4.98 13.32 0.02
CA GLY A 520 4.48 13.92 1.26
C GLY A 520 5.54 14.77 1.96
N ASP A 521 6.33 15.52 1.18
CA ASP A 521 7.43 16.37 1.63
C ASP A 521 8.57 15.65 2.38
N THR A 522 8.60 14.32 2.35
CA THR A 522 9.66 13.54 3.02
C THR A 522 10.99 13.53 2.28
N GLY A 523 10.97 13.76 0.97
CA GLY A 523 12.13 13.59 0.09
C GLY A 523 12.37 12.16 -0.39
N TYR A 524 11.62 11.17 0.09
CA TYR A 524 11.86 9.75 -0.22
C TYR A 524 10.60 9.02 -0.72
N GLN A 525 10.78 8.02 -1.58
CA GLN A 525 9.68 7.18 -2.06
C GLN A 525 10.16 5.73 -2.30
N GLY A 526 9.67 4.80 -1.48
CA GLY A 526 10.11 3.40 -1.52
C GLY A 526 11.41 3.16 -0.75
N ARG A 527 11.90 1.92 -0.80
CA ARG A 527 13.09 1.46 -0.06
C ARG A 527 13.95 0.56 -0.94
N VAL A 528 15.21 0.38 -0.56
CA VAL A 528 16.16 -0.54 -1.21
C VAL A 528 17.04 -1.17 -0.14
N SER A 529 17.49 -2.40 -0.38
CA SER A 529 18.44 -3.09 0.48
C SER A 529 19.84 -2.51 0.30
N ILE A 530 20.55 -2.38 1.42
CA ILE A 530 22.01 -2.32 1.47
C ILE A 530 22.49 -3.54 2.25
N SER A 531 23.56 -4.16 1.78
CA SER A 531 23.92 -5.51 2.23
C SER A 531 25.40 -5.81 2.21
N GLU A 532 25.78 -6.79 3.03
CA GLU A 532 27.08 -7.45 2.98
C GLU A 532 26.88 -8.96 2.94
N MET A 533 27.81 -9.65 2.28
CA MET A 533 27.69 -11.08 2.01
C MET A 533 28.99 -11.81 2.34
N LEU A 534 28.94 -12.69 3.34
CA LEU A 534 30.01 -13.62 3.67
C LEU A 534 29.75 -14.95 2.93
N ASP A 535 30.66 -15.33 2.04
CA ASP A 535 30.65 -16.65 1.41
C ASP A 535 31.49 -17.62 2.25
N VAL A 536 30.89 -18.70 2.74
CA VAL A 536 31.60 -19.67 3.59
C VAL A 536 32.35 -20.65 2.70
N ASN A 537 33.49 -20.18 2.19
CA ASN A 537 34.45 -20.97 1.42
C ASN A 537 35.41 -21.74 2.34
N ASP A 538 36.32 -22.52 1.77
CA ASP A 538 37.20 -23.41 2.54
C ASP A 538 38.05 -22.69 3.60
N GLU A 539 38.57 -21.49 3.29
CA GLU A 539 39.32 -20.68 4.26
C GLU A 539 38.44 -20.27 5.47
N VAL A 540 37.18 -19.90 5.22
CA VAL A 540 36.23 -19.57 6.29
C VAL A 540 35.82 -20.85 7.06
N ARG A 541 35.65 -21.99 6.38
CA ARG A 541 35.34 -23.27 7.05
C ARG A 541 36.45 -23.71 8.00
N GLU A 542 37.71 -23.59 7.59
CA GLU A 542 38.86 -23.87 8.45
C GLU A 542 38.89 -22.94 9.67
N LEU A 543 38.58 -21.65 9.47
CA LEU A 543 38.49 -20.67 10.56
C LEU A 543 37.40 -21.07 11.59
N ILE A 544 36.22 -21.47 11.11
CA ILE A 544 35.11 -21.92 11.97
C ILE A 544 35.51 -23.20 12.72
N ALA A 545 36.12 -24.17 12.04
CA ALA A 545 36.48 -25.45 12.66
C ALA A 545 37.57 -25.31 13.73
N GLY A 546 38.47 -24.34 13.57
CA GLY A 546 39.69 -24.22 14.37
C GLY A 546 39.58 -23.43 15.68
N LYS A 547 38.52 -22.65 15.92
CA LYS A 547 38.48 -21.71 17.07
C LYS A 547 37.09 -21.53 17.70
N LYS A 548 37.07 -21.30 19.03
CA LYS A 548 35.91 -20.75 19.74
C LYS A 548 35.76 -19.23 19.53
N ASP A 549 36.87 -18.51 19.39
CA ASP A 549 36.89 -17.08 19.08
C ASP A 549 37.27 -16.86 17.61
N ILE A 550 36.28 -16.46 16.82
CA ILE A 550 36.44 -16.20 15.38
C ILE A 550 36.90 -14.76 15.19
N HIS A 551 38.08 -14.62 14.59
CA HIS A 551 38.61 -13.32 14.18
C HIS A 551 38.80 -13.32 12.67
N TYR A 552 38.07 -12.44 11.98
CA TYR A 552 38.20 -12.23 10.54
C TYR A 552 39.30 -11.20 10.31
N ASP A 553 40.47 -11.65 9.86
CA ASP A 553 41.56 -10.74 9.53
C ASP A 553 41.30 -10.01 8.20
N ALA A 554 42.03 -8.91 8.00
CA ALA A 554 41.88 -8.06 6.83
C ALA A 554 42.24 -8.78 5.51
N GLU A 555 43.17 -9.74 5.54
CA GLU A 555 43.60 -10.49 4.35
C GLU A 555 42.49 -11.45 3.87
N LEU A 556 41.83 -12.14 4.80
CA LEU A 556 40.67 -12.99 4.52
C LEU A 556 39.54 -12.18 3.89
N LEU A 557 39.17 -11.04 4.51
CA LEU A 557 38.11 -10.17 3.99
C LEU A 557 38.46 -9.59 2.61
N LYS A 558 39.74 -9.30 2.37
CA LYS A 558 40.26 -8.84 1.09
C LYS A 558 40.15 -9.90 0.00
N LYS A 559 40.58 -11.14 0.29
CA LYS A 559 40.43 -12.30 -0.63
C LYS A 559 38.96 -12.57 -0.94
N GLN A 560 38.11 -12.47 0.08
CA GLN A 560 36.67 -12.56 -0.05
C GLN A 560 36.09 -11.43 -0.90
N LYS A 561 36.81 -10.33 -1.14
CA LYS A 561 36.27 -9.10 -1.75
C LYS A 561 35.06 -8.58 -0.98
N PHE A 562 35.12 -8.67 0.35
CA PHE A 562 34.02 -8.35 1.24
C PHE A 562 33.71 -6.85 1.19
N ILE A 563 32.44 -6.51 0.93
CA ILE A 563 31.92 -5.14 0.93
C ILE A 563 30.99 -5.06 2.12
N THR A 564 31.28 -4.13 3.05
CA THR A 564 30.45 -3.93 4.25
C THR A 564 29.13 -3.27 3.92
N VAL A 565 28.14 -3.38 4.81
CA VAL A 565 26.83 -2.69 4.62
C VAL A 565 27.02 -1.17 4.42
N LYS A 566 27.95 -0.55 5.16
CA LYS A 566 28.27 0.87 5.02
C LYS A 566 28.81 1.20 3.63
N GLN A 567 29.72 0.37 3.11
CA GLN A 567 30.33 0.56 1.80
C GLN A 567 29.32 0.36 0.66
N ASP A 568 28.44 -0.64 0.76
CA ASP A 568 27.34 -0.84 -0.19
C ASP A 568 26.38 0.36 -0.17
N GLY A 569 26.05 0.87 1.03
CA GLY A 569 25.27 2.10 1.19
C GLY A 569 25.94 3.33 0.54
N ILE A 570 27.25 3.49 0.70
CA ILE A 570 28.01 4.56 0.03
C ILE A 570 27.89 4.45 -1.50
N ILE A 571 28.04 3.24 -2.07
CA ILE A 571 27.89 3.02 -3.51
C ILE A 571 26.49 3.46 -3.96
N ARG A 572 25.44 3.08 -3.23
CA ARG A 572 24.05 3.48 -3.53
C ARG A 572 23.82 4.98 -3.41
N ALA A 573 24.46 5.64 -2.45
CA ALA A 573 24.38 7.08 -2.28
C ALA A 573 25.04 7.84 -3.44
N LEU A 574 26.21 7.36 -3.90
CA LEU A 574 26.91 7.92 -5.07
C LEU A 574 26.12 7.72 -6.37
N GLN A 575 25.42 6.59 -6.52
CA GLN A 575 24.46 6.36 -7.62
C GLN A 575 23.21 7.27 -7.52
N GLY A 576 23.03 7.96 -6.40
CA GLY A 576 21.85 8.77 -6.08
C GLY A 576 20.57 7.95 -5.95
N VAL A 577 20.68 6.70 -5.52
CA VAL A 577 19.54 5.84 -5.18
C VAL A 577 19.00 6.21 -3.80
N THR A 578 19.90 6.44 -2.84
CA THR A 578 19.62 6.93 -1.48
C THR A 578 20.45 8.19 -1.20
N SER A 579 20.19 8.89 -0.11
CA SER A 579 21.07 9.94 0.39
C SER A 579 22.16 9.34 1.30
N PHE A 580 23.25 10.07 1.49
CA PHE A 580 24.30 9.66 2.42
C PHE A 580 23.84 9.74 3.89
N GLU A 581 23.04 10.75 4.24
CA GLU A 581 22.40 10.88 5.55
C GLU A 581 21.61 9.61 5.92
N GLU A 582 20.85 9.07 4.96
CA GLU A 582 20.06 7.86 5.19
C GLU A 582 20.93 6.61 5.41
N VAL A 583 22.10 6.55 4.76
CA VAL A 583 23.08 5.48 5.00
C VAL A 583 23.59 5.58 6.45
N LEU A 584 24.00 6.76 6.89
CA LEU A 584 24.50 6.97 8.26
C LEU A 584 23.44 6.63 9.31
N ARG A 585 22.19 7.09 9.12
CA ARG A 585 21.06 6.79 10.00
C ARG A 585 20.94 5.29 10.25
N VAL A 586 20.95 4.51 9.17
CA VAL A 586 20.77 3.06 9.22
C VAL A 586 22.02 2.34 9.75
N MET A 587 23.20 2.96 9.76
CA MET A 587 24.41 2.40 10.40
C MET A 587 24.48 2.69 11.91
N SER A 588 23.76 3.69 12.40
CA SER A 588 23.68 4.02 13.84
C SER A 588 22.62 3.22 14.60
N ASP A 589 21.61 2.71 13.88
CA ASP A 589 20.57 1.79 14.37
C ASP A 589 21.11 0.36 14.57
#